data_AF-A0AAV1VNW5-F1
#
_entry.id   AF-A0AAV1VNW5-F1
#
_cell.length_a   1.000
_cell.length_b   1.000
_cell.length_c   1.000
_cell.angle_alpha   90.00
_cell.angle_beta   90.00
_cell.angle_gamma   90.00
#
_symmetry.space_group_name_H-M   'P 1'
#
loop_
_entity.id
_entity.type
_entity.pdbx_description
1 polymer ?
#
loop_
_entity_poly.entity_id
_entity_poly.type
_entity_poly.pdbx_seq_one_letter_code
_entity_poly.pdbx_strand_id
1 'polypeptide(L)'
;MDRHLIPWALYDLSGARAPDSLETMQDYFRRFRGLRGKSLDGISYESLQRSWCAFIRRWNRMLEDGRNFQQWLANREDIHADHSIGVLREKICENAWNLGNDTSLSIHSASMNSSGSDDTSAA
;
A
#
# COMPACT_ATOMS: atom_id res chain seq x y z
N MET A 1 23.26 5.67 25.09
CA MET A 1 22.59 4.39 25.42
C MET A 1 22.16 3.77 24.09
N ASP A 2 23.12 3.35 23.25
CA ASP A 2 22.84 3.11 21.81
C ASP A 2 23.38 1.78 21.29
N ARG A 3 24.21 1.09 22.09
CA ARG A 3 24.70 -0.27 21.80
C ARG A 3 23.57 -1.32 21.72
N HIS A 4 22.36 -1.01 22.18
CA HIS A 4 21.20 -1.89 22.11
C HIS A 4 20.27 -1.63 20.91
N LEU A 5 20.43 -0.51 20.20
CA LEU A 5 19.57 -0.17 19.06
C LEU A 5 20.01 -0.89 17.77
N ILE A 6 21.30 -1.19 17.64
CA ILE A 6 21.93 -1.78 16.44
C ILE A 6 22.74 -3.05 16.79
N PRO A 7 22.13 -4.09 17.34
CA PRO A 7 22.86 -5.25 17.88
C PRO A 7 23.51 -6.12 16.79
N TRP A 8 23.12 -5.99 15.52
CA TRP A 8 23.63 -6.79 14.42
C TRP A 8 24.27 -5.92 13.35
N ALA A 9 25.35 -6.41 12.75
CA ALA A 9 25.93 -5.80 11.57
C ALA A 9 24.98 -5.94 10.38
N LEU A 10 25.18 -5.14 9.33
CA LEU A 10 24.41 -5.28 8.11
C LEU A 10 24.69 -6.67 7.51
N TYR A 11 23.63 -7.40 7.18
CA TYR A 11 23.69 -8.77 6.65
C TYR A 11 24.17 -9.84 7.64
N ASP A 12 24.34 -9.49 8.90
CA ASP A 12 24.54 -10.48 9.96
C ASP A 12 23.21 -11.17 10.29
N LEU A 13 23.22 -12.51 10.21
CA LEU A 13 22.09 -13.39 10.51
C LEU A 13 22.12 -13.96 11.93
N SER A 14 23.15 -13.67 12.72
CA SER A 14 23.29 -14.19 14.10
C SER A 14 22.08 -13.85 14.99
N GLY A 15 21.36 -12.78 14.66
CA GLY A 15 20.15 -12.35 15.33
C GLY A 15 18.85 -12.97 14.84
N ALA A 16 18.83 -13.62 13.67
CA ALA A 16 17.62 -14.18 13.11
C ALA A 16 17.35 -15.58 13.66
N ARG A 17 16.10 -15.82 14.08
CA ARG A 17 15.64 -17.16 14.45
C ARG A 17 15.30 -17.93 13.18
N ALA A 18 15.87 -19.13 13.02
CA ALA A 18 15.66 -19.99 11.85
C ALA A 18 15.68 -19.22 10.51
N PRO A 19 16.78 -18.50 10.19
CA PRO A 19 16.84 -17.72 8.95
C PRO A 19 16.87 -18.64 7.72
N ASP A 20 16.33 -18.13 6.62
CA ASP A 20 16.59 -18.66 5.28
C ASP A 20 18.06 -18.39 4.86
N SER A 21 18.40 -18.73 3.62
CA SER A 21 19.69 -18.36 3.03
C SER A 21 19.93 -16.85 3.11
N LEU A 22 21.20 -16.45 3.19
CA LEU A 22 21.57 -15.03 3.25
C LEU A 22 21.01 -14.24 2.05
N GLU A 23 21.07 -14.82 0.86
CA GLU A 23 20.54 -14.23 -0.36
C GLU A 23 19.03 -13.98 -0.24
N THR A 24 18.27 -14.99 0.18
CA THR A 24 16.83 -14.88 0.42
C THR A 24 16.48 -13.82 1.46
N MET A 25 17.24 -13.77 2.55
CA MET A 25 17.05 -12.76 3.61
C MET A 25 17.35 -11.34 3.12
N GLN A 26 18.35 -11.17 2.24
CA GLN A 26 18.63 -9.88 1.61
C GLN A 26 17.50 -9.44 0.67
N ASP A 27 16.89 -10.36 -0.07
CA ASP A 27 15.76 -10.06 -0.94
C ASP A 27 14.52 -9.62 -0.14
N TYR A 28 14.20 -10.33 0.94
CA TYR A 28 13.15 -9.90 1.86
C TYR A 28 13.44 -8.54 2.47
N PHE A 29 14.69 -8.25 2.79
CA PHE A 29 15.08 -6.96 3.32
C PHE A 29 14.90 -5.83 2.29
N ARG A 30 15.29 -6.05 1.03
CA ARG A 30 15.08 -5.08 -0.07
C ARG A 30 13.58 -4.75 -0.22
N ARG A 31 12.75 -5.78 -0.26
CA ARG A 31 11.28 -5.68 -0.32
C ARG A 31 10.68 -4.96 0.89
N PHE A 32 11.09 -5.35 2.09
CA PHE A 32 10.67 -4.73 3.35
C PHE A 32 11.04 -3.24 3.42
N ARG A 33 12.19 -2.84 2.87
CA ARG A 33 12.57 -1.43 2.75
C ARG A 33 11.71 -0.70 1.72
N GLY A 34 11.39 -1.34 0.60
CA GLY A 34 10.51 -0.79 -0.44
C GLY A 34 9.16 -0.33 0.10
N LEU A 35 8.61 -1.05 1.09
CA LEU A 35 7.37 -0.67 1.78
C LEU A 35 7.39 0.70 2.48
N ARG A 36 8.57 1.30 2.72
CA ARG A 36 8.67 2.58 3.45
C ARG A 36 8.60 3.80 2.54
N GLY A 37 8.50 3.64 1.21
CA GLY A 37 8.29 4.75 0.27
C GLY A 37 9.36 5.85 0.31
N LYS A 38 10.55 5.57 0.86
CA LYS A 38 11.68 6.53 0.94
C LYS A 38 12.73 6.17 -0.10
N SER A 39 13.21 7.17 -0.83
CA SER A 39 14.25 6.98 -1.84
C SER A 39 15.53 6.39 -1.22
N LEU A 40 16.27 5.63 -2.02
CA LEU A 40 17.49 4.95 -1.60
C LEU A 40 18.74 5.85 -1.70
N ASP A 41 18.59 7.09 -2.18
CA ASP A 41 19.69 8.00 -2.42
C ASP A 41 20.27 8.56 -1.11
N GLY A 42 21.59 8.45 -0.94
CA GLY A 42 22.32 9.06 0.17
C GLY A 42 22.15 8.37 1.53
N ILE A 43 21.68 7.12 1.59
CA ILE A 43 21.48 6.42 2.87
C ILE A 43 22.84 6.08 3.50
N SER A 44 23.06 6.55 4.73
CA SER A 44 24.24 6.17 5.51
C SER A 44 24.25 4.69 5.89
N TYR A 45 25.44 4.09 5.98
CA TYR A 45 25.62 2.71 6.43
C TYR A 45 24.88 2.43 7.76
N GLU A 46 24.97 3.35 8.72
CA GLU A 46 24.28 3.26 10.01
C GLU A 46 22.75 3.19 9.86
N SER A 47 22.17 3.96 8.93
CA SER A 47 20.73 3.92 8.64
C SER A 47 20.31 2.60 8.01
N LEU A 48 21.16 2.04 7.15
CA LEU A 48 20.94 0.73 6.53
C LEU A 48 21.03 -0.38 7.58
N GLN A 49 22.02 -0.33 8.46
CA GLN A 49 22.22 -1.26 9.57
C GLN A 49 21.06 -1.21 10.59
N ARG A 50 20.59 -0.01 10.96
CA ARG A 50 19.39 0.16 11.81
C ARG A 50 18.15 -0.47 11.18
N SER A 51 18.00 -0.29 9.87
CA SER A 51 16.89 -0.88 9.12
C SER A 51 16.99 -2.40 9.08
N TRP A 52 18.20 -2.95 8.92
CA TRP A 52 18.45 -4.39 9.00
C TRP A 52 18.09 -4.93 10.39
N CYS A 53 18.52 -4.26 11.46
CA CYS A 53 18.14 -4.67 12.83
C CYS A 53 16.62 -4.63 13.06
N ALA A 54 15.92 -3.63 12.51
CA ALA A 54 14.46 -3.58 12.57
C ALA A 54 13.79 -4.73 11.78
N PHE A 55 14.36 -5.10 10.64
CA PHE A 55 13.94 -6.26 9.85
C PHE A 55 14.10 -7.57 10.65
N ILE A 56 15.27 -7.81 11.24
CA ILE A 56 15.54 -9.02 12.05
C ILE A 56 14.60 -9.11 13.26
N ARG A 57 14.35 -8.00 13.97
CA ARG A 57 13.36 -7.97 15.06
C ARG A 57 11.94 -8.31 14.58
N ARG A 58 11.54 -7.79 13.42
CA ARG A 58 10.22 -8.08 12.84
C ARG A 58 10.09 -9.56 12.43
N TRP A 59 11.14 -10.11 11.82
CA TRP A 59 11.25 -11.52 11.46
C TRP A 59 11.06 -12.41 12.69
N ASN A 60 11.85 -12.19 13.74
CA ASN A 60 11.78 -12.98 14.97
C ASN A 60 10.39 -12.90 15.62
N ARG A 61 9.79 -11.71 15.68
CA ARG A 61 8.45 -11.52 16.23
C ARG A 61 7.38 -12.25 15.44
N MET A 62 7.49 -12.29 14.12
CA MET A 62 6.55 -13.03 13.27
C MET A 62 6.60 -14.52 13.56
N LEU A 63 7.82 -15.07 13.68
CA LEU A 63 8.01 -16.47 14.06
C LEU A 63 7.46 -16.77 15.46
N GLU A 64 7.63 -15.86 16.42
CA GLU A 64 7.05 -15.98 17.77
C GLU A 64 5.53 -15.99 17.75
N ASP A 65 4.94 -15.16 16.89
CA ASP A 65 3.48 -15.07 16.72
C ASP A 65 2.92 -16.22 15.85
N GLY A 66 3.75 -17.15 15.36
CA GLY A 66 3.36 -18.21 14.44
C GLY A 66 2.90 -17.71 13.06
N ARG A 67 3.27 -16.49 12.69
CA ARG A 67 2.88 -15.84 11.42
C ARG A 67 3.95 -16.03 10.37
N ASN A 68 3.53 -16.27 9.13
CA ASN A 68 4.43 -16.37 8.00
C ASN A 68 4.86 -14.97 7.53
N PHE A 69 6.17 -14.69 7.61
CA PHE A 69 6.74 -13.40 7.22
C PHE A 69 6.54 -13.09 5.73
N GLN A 70 6.67 -14.07 4.85
CA GLN A 70 6.51 -13.89 3.40
C GLN A 70 5.07 -13.52 3.04
N GLN A 71 4.08 -14.22 3.61
CA GLN A 71 2.66 -13.92 3.40
C GLN A 71 2.32 -12.52 3.90
N TRP A 72 2.84 -12.13 5.07
CA TRP A 72 2.66 -10.78 5.58
C TRP A 72 3.31 -9.72 4.67
N LEU A 73 4.51 -9.99 4.16
CA LEU A 73 5.23 -9.09 3.27
C LEU A 73 4.47 -8.90 1.95
N ALA A 74 4.00 -10.00 1.35
CA ALA A 74 3.19 -9.97 0.12
C ALA A 74 1.90 -9.17 0.29
N ASN A 75 1.15 -9.40 1.38
CA ASN A 75 -0.08 -8.64 1.67
C ASN A 75 0.21 -7.14 1.87
N ARG A 76 1.35 -6.79 2.48
CA ARG A 76 1.75 -5.38 2.65
C ARG A 76 2.15 -4.72 1.34
N GLU A 77 2.81 -5.46 0.46
CA GLU A 77 3.17 -4.97 -0.88
C GLU A 77 1.92 -4.73 -1.73
N ASP A 78 0.94 -5.62 -1.65
CA ASP A 78 -0.35 -5.52 -2.33
C ASP A 78 -1.12 -4.25 -1.88
N ILE A 79 -1.27 -4.07 -0.57
CA ILE A 79 -1.84 -2.84 0.01
C ILE A 79 -1.05 -1.60 -0.44
N HIS A 80 0.28 -1.66 -0.50
CA HIS A 80 1.08 -0.51 -0.92
C HIS A 80 0.94 -0.21 -2.42
N ALA A 81 0.72 -1.23 -3.27
CA ALA A 81 0.44 -1.05 -4.69
C ALA A 81 -0.95 -0.44 -4.90
N ASP A 82 -1.97 -0.99 -4.23
CA ASP A 82 -3.38 -0.56 -4.32
C ASP A 82 -3.63 0.87 -3.83
N HIS A 83 -2.83 1.31 -2.86
CA HIS A 83 -2.89 2.65 -2.26
C HIS A 83 -1.75 3.57 -2.72
N SER A 84 -1.05 3.21 -3.80
CA SER A 84 -0.08 4.12 -4.40
C SER A 84 -0.79 5.39 -4.89
N ILE A 85 -0.14 6.57 -4.77
CA ILE A 85 -0.72 7.85 -5.18
C ILE A 85 -1.16 7.82 -6.66
N GLY A 86 -0.45 7.08 -7.51
CA GLY A 86 -0.82 6.89 -8.92
C GLY A 86 -2.15 6.16 -9.09
N VAL A 87 -2.30 5.00 -8.42
CA VAL A 87 -3.53 4.20 -8.46
C VAL A 87 -4.70 4.93 -7.80
N LEU A 88 -4.47 5.66 -6.71
CA LEU A 88 -5.50 6.51 -6.11
C LEU A 88 -5.93 7.65 -7.05
N ARG A 89 -4.97 8.28 -7.74
CA ARG A 89 -5.27 9.32 -8.73
C ARG A 89 -6.07 8.75 -9.90
N GLU A 90 -5.72 7.57 -10.39
CA GLU A 90 -6.46 6.86 -11.43
C GLU A 90 -7.90 6.53 -10.99
N LYS A 91 -8.08 5.94 -9.80
CA LYS A 91 -9.40 5.67 -9.21
C LYS A 91 -10.23 6.95 -9.02
N ILE A 92 -9.60 8.05 -8.59
CA ILE A 92 -10.28 9.36 -8.45
C ILE A 92 -10.68 9.89 -9.82
N CYS A 93 -9.81 9.78 -10.83
CA CYS A 93 -10.13 10.15 -12.20
C CYS A 93 -11.29 9.31 -12.74
N GLU A 94 -11.23 7.98 -12.67
CA GLU A 94 -12.31 7.08 -13.08
C GLU A 94 -13.63 7.42 -12.38
N ASN A 95 -13.63 7.64 -11.07
CA ASN A 95 -14.83 8.05 -10.34
C ASN A 95 -15.36 9.41 -10.82
N ALA A 96 -14.49 10.38 -11.10
CA ALA A 96 -14.90 11.68 -11.64
C ALA A 96 -15.47 11.58 -13.06
N TRP A 97 -14.90 10.72 -13.91
CA TRP A 97 -15.42 10.42 -15.25
C TRP A 97 -16.77 9.71 -15.19
N ASN A 98 -16.96 8.74 -14.27
CA ASN A 98 -18.21 8.00 -14.11
C ASN A 98 -19.33 8.88 -13.53
N LEU A 99 -19.04 9.72 -12.53
CA LEU A 99 -20.00 10.67 -11.96
C LEU A 99 -20.45 11.75 -12.95
N GLY A 100 -19.56 12.19 -13.85
CA GLY A 100 -19.91 13.13 -14.92
C GLY A 100 -20.84 12.52 -15.97
N ASN A 101 -20.66 11.24 -16.29
CA ASN A 101 -21.47 10.53 -17.29
C ASN A 101 -22.88 10.17 -16.77
N ASP A 102 -23.04 9.88 -15.48
CA ASP A 102 -24.36 9.61 -14.89
C ASP A 102 -25.25 10.86 -14.84
N THR A 103 -24.69 12.04 -14.60
CA THR A 103 -25.48 13.29 -14.60
C THR A 103 -25.97 13.72 -15.98
N SER A 104 -25.30 13.30 -17.06
CA SER A 104 -25.70 13.66 -18.43
C SER A 104 -26.85 12.79 -18.96
N LEU A 105 -27.02 11.57 -18.46
CA LEU A 105 -28.12 10.68 -18.88
C LEU A 105 -29.48 11.06 -18.27
N SER A 106 -29.51 11.65 -17.06
CA SER A 106 -30.77 12.10 -16.44
C SER A 106 -31.37 13.36 -17.08
N ILE A 107 -30.58 14.22 -17.73
CA ILE A 107 -31.10 15.47 -18.32
C ILE A 107 -31.83 15.22 -19.65
N HIS A 108 -31.46 14.17 -20.40
CA HIS A 108 -32.11 13.85 -21.67
C HIS A 108 -33.48 13.16 -21.51
N SER A 109 -33.72 12.41 -20.44
CA SER A 109 -35.01 11.74 -20.22
C SER A 109 -36.11 12.66 -19.67
N ALA A 110 -35.76 13.82 -19.12
CA ALA A 110 -36.73 14.77 -18.56
C ALA A 110 -37.34 15.71 -19.61
N SER A 111 -36.76 15.83 -20.81
CA SER A 111 -37.19 16.82 -21.81
C SER A 111 -38.31 16.35 -22.76
N MET A 112 -38.74 15.08 -22.73
CA MET A 112 -39.71 14.55 -23.70
C MET A 112 -41.14 14.34 -23.17
N ASN A 113 -41.45 14.66 -21.91
CA ASN A 113 -42.72 14.25 -21.29
C ASN A 113 -43.67 15.41 -20.91
N SER A 114 -43.45 16.64 -21.39
CA SER A 114 -44.34 17.78 -21.10
C SER A 114 -44.88 18.41 -22.39
N SER A 115 -45.77 17.72 -23.08
CA SER A 115 -46.66 18.32 -24.08
C SER A 115 -47.94 17.51 -24.16
N GLY A 116 -49.02 18.06 -23.60
CA GLY A 116 -50.38 17.55 -23.80
C GLY A 116 -51.18 17.44 -22.52
N SER A 117 -51.96 18.49 -22.24
CA SER A 117 -53.41 18.42 -22.03
C SER A 117 -53.87 19.54 -21.09
N ASP A 118 -54.07 20.73 -21.67
CA ASP A 118 -55.06 21.68 -21.15
C ASP A 118 -56.43 21.21 -21.66
N ASP A 119 -57.35 20.92 -20.73
CA ASP A 119 -58.78 21.20 -20.82
C ASP A 119 -59.51 20.42 -19.70
N THR A 120 -60.21 21.11 -18.79
CA THR A 120 -61.69 21.20 -18.79
C THR A 120 -62.23 21.70 -17.42
N SER A 121 -63.00 22.79 -17.50
CA SER A 121 -64.13 23.24 -16.63
C SER A 121 -63.94 23.61 -15.16
N ALA A 122 -64.04 24.92 -14.90
CA ALA A 122 -64.73 25.48 -13.74
C ALA A 122 -66.24 25.68 -14.06
N ALA A 123 -67.05 25.66 -13.01
CA ALA A 123 -68.52 25.69 -12.96
C ALA A 123 -69.18 26.95 -13.56
#